data_AF-A0A1B6LU55-F1
#
_entry.id   AF-A0A1B6LU55-F1
#
_cell.length_a   1.000
_cell.length_b   1.000
_cell.length_c   1.000
_cell.angle_alpha   90.00
_cell.angle_beta   90.00
_cell.angle_gamma   90.00
#
_symmetry.space_group_name_H-M   'P 1'
#
loop_
_entity.id
_entity.type
_entity.pdbx_description
1 polymer ?
#
loop_
_entity_poly.entity_id
_entity_poly.type
_entity_poly.pdbx_seq_one_letter_code
_entity_poly.pdbx_strand_id
1 'polypeptide(L)'
;MFGVTLSFIATRSGLLRWEEHLASGQSDPHFSELNRLAMDETWYKRAVDQHSIEPESFVFSVPFDSGGGSHTLVTATHAVFVEHKGHRAPAAVVGLQFQHSVLASHFINITSAVSIWVLW
;
A
#
# COMPACT_ATOMS: atom_id res chain seq x y z
N MET A 1 -1.51 15.14 -7.07
CA MET A 1 -1.15 14.00 -6.21
C MET A 1 -1.73 12.74 -6.84
N PHE A 2 -1.04 11.59 -6.81
CA PHE A 2 -1.33 10.33 -7.53
C PHE A 2 -2.63 9.59 -7.07
N GLY A 3 -3.70 10.31 -6.76
CA GLY A 3 -4.91 9.71 -6.20
C GLY A 3 -4.70 9.05 -4.83
N VAL A 4 -3.67 9.48 -4.09
CA VAL A 4 -3.42 9.04 -2.70
C VAL A 4 -4.58 9.51 -1.83
N THR A 5 -5.22 8.57 -1.14
CA THR A 5 -6.33 8.84 -0.23
C THR A 5 -5.87 8.85 1.23
N LEU A 6 -4.92 7.99 1.59
CA LEU A 6 -4.47 7.80 2.98
C LEU A 6 -2.99 7.37 3.03
N SER A 7 -2.24 7.89 4.00
CA SER A 7 -0.90 7.42 4.36
C SER A 7 -0.93 6.83 5.76
N PHE A 8 -0.14 5.79 6.03
CA PHE A 8 -0.06 5.22 7.38
C PHE A 8 1.28 4.59 7.73
N ILE A 9 1.47 4.39 9.03
CA ILE A 9 2.54 3.60 9.62
C ILE A 9 1.96 2.71 10.72
N ALA A 10 2.28 1.42 10.66
CA ALA A 10 1.96 0.43 11.68
C ALA A 10 3.25 -0.09 12.31
N THR A 11 3.46 0.16 13.60
CA THR A 11 4.66 -0.29 14.31
C THR A 11 4.47 -1.70 14.87
N ARG A 12 5.58 -2.39 15.18
CA ARG A 12 5.56 -3.67 15.91
C ARG A 12 4.99 -3.59 17.33
N SER A 13 4.81 -2.40 17.90
CA SER A 13 4.17 -2.23 19.20
C SER A 13 2.63 -2.18 19.10
N GLY A 14 2.07 -2.30 17.90
CA GLY A 14 0.64 -2.15 17.65
C GLY A 14 0.18 -0.70 17.51
N LEU A 15 1.10 0.27 17.46
CA LEU A 15 0.72 1.66 17.20
C LEU A 15 0.48 1.85 15.70
N LEU A 16 -0.77 2.16 15.35
CA LEU A 16 -1.18 2.58 14.01
C LEU A 16 -1.37 4.10 14.01
N ARG A 17 -0.70 4.79 13.09
CA ARG A 17 -0.95 6.21 12.79
C ARG A 17 -1.24 6.35 11.31
N TRP A 18 -2.18 7.23 10.97
CA TRP A 18 -2.57 7.49 9.59
C TRP A 18 -2.89 8.97 9.40
N GLU A 19 -2.85 9.39 8.15
CA GLU A 19 -3.24 10.72 7.69
C GLU A 19 -4.14 10.55 6.46
N GLU A 20 -5.32 11.13 6.52
CA GLU A 20 -6.25 11.19 5.39
C GLU A 20 -5.93 12.41 4.53
N HIS A 21 -5.80 12.19 3.22
CA HIS A 21 -5.50 13.25 2.25
C HIS A 21 -6.74 13.72 1.48
N LEU A 22 -7.80 12.91 1.52
CA LEU A 22 -9.08 13.18 0.89
C LEU A 22 -10.17 12.84 1.91
N ALA A 23 -11.19 13.70 2.02
CA ALA A 23 -12.30 13.46 2.91
C ALA A 23 -13.02 12.16 2.52
N SER A 24 -13.13 11.22 3.46
CA SER A 24 -13.88 9.98 3.27
C SER A 24 -15.36 10.32 3.09
N GLY A 25 -15.84 10.28 1.85
CA GLY A 25 -17.24 10.55 1.50
C GLY A 25 -18.20 9.38 1.72
N GLN A 26 -17.81 8.34 2.46
CA GLN A 26 -18.53 7.06 2.51
C GLN A 26 -18.82 6.58 3.93
N SER A 27 -19.91 5.82 4.07
CA SER A 27 -20.39 5.18 5.31
C SER A 27 -19.62 3.91 5.69
N ASP A 28 -18.49 3.65 5.04
CA ASP A 28 -17.67 2.47 5.31
C ASP A 28 -16.95 2.60 6.67
N PRO A 29 -16.64 1.47 7.33
CA PRO A 29 -15.86 1.49 8.55
C PRO A 29 -14.52 2.21 8.31
N HIS A 30 -14.19 3.12 9.22
CA HIS A 30 -13.00 3.95 9.06
C HIS A 30 -11.73 3.09 9.09
N PHE A 31 -10.66 3.51 8.39
CA PHE A 31 -9.41 2.75 8.26
C PHE A 31 -8.88 2.24 9.61
N SER A 32 -8.95 3.07 10.65
CA SER A 32 -8.49 2.71 12.00
C SER A 32 -9.30 1.60 12.66
N GLU A 33 -10.59 1.48 12.33
CA GLU A 33 -11.48 0.47 12.89
C GLU A 33 -11.18 -0.90 12.28
N LEU A 34 -10.99 -0.93 10.96
CA LEU A 34 -10.64 -2.14 10.22
C LEU A 34 -9.24 -2.66 10.58
N ASN A 35 -8.30 -1.77 10.88
CA ASN A 35 -6.89 -2.12 11.08
C ASN A 35 -6.45 -2.04 12.54
N ARG A 36 -7.36 -2.23 13.51
CA ARG A 36 -7.02 -2.24 14.95
C ARG A 36 -5.91 -3.23 15.31
N LEU A 37 -5.85 -4.36 14.59
CA LEU A 37 -4.82 -5.38 14.72
C LEU A 37 -3.91 -5.38 13.49
N ALA A 38 -3.35 -4.20 13.16
CA ALA A 38 -2.54 -4.00 11.95
C ALA A 38 -1.43 -5.04 11.73
N MET A 39 -0.84 -5.60 12.81
CA MET A 39 0.19 -6.64 12.69
C MET A 39 -0.35 -7.99 12.21
N ASP A 40 -1.64 -8.25 12.43
CA ASP A 40 -2.31 -9.47 11.99
C ASP A 40 -2.79 -9.39 10.55
N GLU A 41 -2.85 -8.18 9.99
CA GLU A 41 -3.27 -7.94 8.62
C GLU A 41 -2.34 -8.58 7.60
N THR A 42 -2.94 -9.02 6.50
CA THR A 42 -2.20 -9.69 5.41
C THR A 42 -1.16 -8.76 4.81
N TRP A 43 -1.51 -7.49 4.58
CA TRP A 43 -0.58 -6.51 4.00
C TRP A 43 0.66 -6.31 4.89
N TYR A 44 0.52 -6.38 6.22
CA TYR A 44 1.63 -6.24 7.16
C TYR A 44 2.59 -7.41 7.06
N LYS A 45 2.04 -8.63 7.18
CA LYS A 45 2.80 -9.88 7.12
C LYS A 45 3.53 -10.01 5.79
N ARG A 46 2.84 -9.73 4.68
CA ARG A 46 3.42 -9.81 3.33
C ARG A 46 4.53 -8.79 3.10
N ALA A 47 4.40 -7.55 3.58
CA ALA A 47 5.48 -6.57 3.49
C ALA A 47 6.74 -7.05 4.23
N VAL A 48 6.57 -7.63 5.42
CA VAL A 48 7.70 -8.17 6.22
C VAL A 48 8.34 -9.38 5.53
N ASP A 49 7.53 -10.31 5.00
CA ASP A 49 8.03 -11.49 4.27
C ASP A 49 8.79 -11.08 3.01
N GLN A 50 8.20 -10.19 2.21
CA GLN A 50 8.76 -9.72 0.94
C GLN A 50 10.11 -9.02 1.14
N HIS A 51 10.31 -8.30 2.25
CA HIS A 51 11.56 -7.62 2.57
C HIS A 51 12.77 -8.55 2.71
N SER A 52 12.52 -9.83 3.02
CA SER A 52 13.58 -10.84 3.10
C SER A 52 13.99 -11.37 1.73
N ILE A 53 13.16 -11.17 0.70
CA ILE A 53 13.40 -11.58 -0.69
C ILE A 53 13.99 -10.41 -1.46
N GLU A 54 13.32 -9.26 -1.43
CA GLU A 54 13.71 -8.05 -2.14
C GLU A 54 13.47 -6.83 -1.23
N PRO A 55 14.51 -6.39 -0.48
CA PRO A 55 14.37 -5.35 0.54
C PRO A 55 13.84 -4.00 0.06
N GLU A 56 13.98 -3.69 -1.24
CA GLU A 56 13.55 -2.42 -1.83
C GLU A 56 12.16 -2.50 -2.47
N SER A 57 11.51 -3.66 -2.44
CA SER A 57 10.24 -3.87 -3.12
C SER A 57 9.03 -3.38 -2.30
N PHE A 58 7.95 -3.10 -3.02
CA PHE A 58 6.66 -2.73 -2.45
C PHE A 58 5.66 -3.85 -2.68
N VAL A 59 4.83 -4.13 -1.66
CA VAL A 59 3.73 -5.09 -1.75
C VAL A 59 2.44 -4.32 -2.02
N PHE A 60 1.77 -4.64 -3.12
CA PHE A 60 0.48 -4.08 -3.50
C PHE A 60 -0.63 -5.09 -3.18
N SER A 61 -1.73 -4.60 -2.60
CA SER A 61 -2.89 -5.41 -2.22
C SER A 61 -4.20 -4.70 -2.53
N VAL A 62 -5.24 -5.47 -2.80
CA VAL A 62 -6.61 -5.02 -3.01
C VAL A 62 -7.55 -5.77 -2.07
N PRO A 63 -8.68 -5.17 -1.64
CA PRO A 63 -9.71 -5.90 -0.91
C PRO A 63 -10.20 -7.13 -1.69
N PHE A 64 -10.57 -8.19 -0.98
CA PHE A 64 -10.98 -9.46 -1.61
C PHE A 64 -12.20 -9.31 -2.53
N ASP A 65 -13.15 -8.44 -2.18
CA ASP A 65 -14.38 -8.19 -2.95
C ASP A 65 -14.28 -6.92 -3.83
N SER A 66 -13.23 -6.82 -4.63
CA SER A 66 -12.95 -5.63 -5.45
C SER A 66 -13.53 -5.68 -6.87
N GLY A 67 -14.32 -6.72 -7.19
CA GLY A 67 -14.75 -7.02 -8.57
C GLY A 67 -15.80 -6.08 -9.17
N GLY A 68 -16.54 -5.32 -8.35
CA GLY A 68 -17.68 -4.50 -8.80
C GLY A 68 -17.70 -3.03 -8.38
N GLY A 69 -16.74 -2.57 -7.57
CA GLY A 69 -16.78 -1.23 -6.97
C GLY A 69 -16.02 -0.16 -7.75
N SER A 70 -16.65 1.00 -7.98
CA SER A 70 -15.99 2.20 -8.55
C SER A 70 -15.01 2.89 -7.59
N HIS A 71 -14.96 2.45 -6.33
CA HIS A 71 -14.16 3.03 -5.25
C HIS A 71 -13.09 2.08 -4.69
N THR A 72 -12.71 1.04 -5.45
CA THR A 72 -11.65 0.12 -5.03
C THR A 72 -10.36 0.88 -4.72
N LEU A 73 -9.83 0.64 -3.51
CA LEU A 73 -8.54 1.15 -3.07
C LEU A 73 -7.45 0.10 -3.25
N VAL A 74 -6.29 0.54 -3.71
CA VAL A 74 -5.05 -0.25 -3.72
C VAL A 74 -4.21 0.18 -2.54
N THR A 75 -3.78 -0.77 -1.71
CA THR A 75 -2.87 -0.52 -0.59
C THR A 75 -1.46 -0.97 -0.97
N ALA A 76 -0.54 -0.03 -1.10
CA ALA A 76 0.90 -0.31 -1.26
C ALA A 76 1.58 -0.24 0.10
N THR A 77 2.46 -1.20 0.38
CA THR A 77 3.13 -1.33 1.67
C THR A 77 4.59 -1.67 1.51
N HIS A 78 5.39 -1.23 2.48
CA HIS A 78 6.81 -1.50 2.54
C HIS A 78 7.25 -1.66 4.00
N ALA A 79 8.08 -2.65 4.27
CA ALA A 79 8.53 -2.94 5.63
C ALA A 79 9.80 -2.15 5.96
N VAL A 80 9.79 -1.50 7.12
CA VAL A 80 10.94 -0.78 7.66
C VAL A 80 11.63 -1.69 8.66
N PHE A 81 12.89 -2.03 8.39
CA PHE A 81 13.72 -2.83 9.27
C PHE A 81 14.77 -1.98 9.97
N VAL A 82 15.08 -2.35 11.21
CA VAL A 82 16.23 -1.83 11.94
C VAL A 82 17.30 -2.90 12.01
N GLU A 83 18.56 -2.48 11.92
CA GLU A 83 19.71 -3.34 12.04
C GLU A 83 20.62 -2.85 13.17
N HIS A 84 20.99 -3.77 14.06
CA HIS A 84 21.91 -3.47 15.15
C HIS A 84 22.77 -4.70 15.44
N LYS A 85 24.10 -4.53 15.39
CA LYS A 85 25.09 -5.58 15.69
C LYS A 85 24.85 -6.88 14.88
N GLY A 86 24.49 -6.77 13.61
CA GLY A 86 24.20 -7.92 12.74
C GLY A 86 22.86 -8.61 13.01
N HIS A 87 22.06 -8.10 13.95
CA HIS A 87 20.67 -8.52 14.12
C HIS A 87 19.75 -7.56 13.36
N ARG A 88 18.80 -8.13 12.62
CA ARG A 88 17.81 -7.38 11.84
C ARG A 88 16.41 -7.74 12.33
N ALA A 89 15.57 -6.73 12.51
CA ALA A 89 14.18 -6.92 12.91
C ALA A 89 13.26 -5.92 12.20
N PRO A 90 12.02 -6.31 11.86
CA PRO A 90 11.02 -5.35 11.40
C PRO A 90 10.73 -4.36 12.53
N ALA A 91 10.74 -3.07 12.24
CA ALA A 91 10.36 -2.01 13.16
C ALA A 91 8.93 -1.53 12.91
N ALA A 92 8.56 -1.38 11.63
CA ALA A 92 7.26 -0.93 11.21
C ALA A 92 6.95 -1.38 9.77
N VAL A 93 5.70 -1.20 9.36
CA VAL A 93 5.27 -1.23 7.96
C VAL A 93 4.66 0.12 7.65
N VAL A 94 5.13 0.77 6.59
CA VAL A 94 4.55 2.00 6.05
C VAL A 94 3.68 1.68 4.85
N GLY A 95 2.68 2.51 4.59
CA GLY A 95 1.84 2.30 3.43
C GLY A 95 1.08 3.52 2.95
N LEU A 96 0.56 3.37 1.74
CA LEU A 96 -0.25 4.35 1.03
C LEU A 96 -1.48 3.63 0.47
N GLN A 97 -2.63 4.30 0.50
CA GLN A 97 -3.82 3.90 -0.23
C GLN A 97 -4.05 4.84 -1.40
N PHE A 98 -4.37 4.28 -2.56
CA PHE A 98 -4.67 5.01 -3.78
C PHE A 98 -5.97 4.52 -4.39
N GLN A 99 -6.68 5.39 -5.11
CA GLN A 99 -7.82 4.95 -5.91
C GLN A 99 -7.35 4.10 -7.10
N HIS A 100 -7.88 2.88 -7.24
CA HIS A 100 -7.51 1.95 -8.30
C HIS A 100 -7.71 2.54 -9.70
N SER A 101 -8.82 3.27 -9.93
CA SER A 101 -9.11 3.90 -11.22
C SER A 101 -8.04 4.91 -11.63
N VAL A 102 -7.58 5.75 -10.69
CA VAL A 102 -6.53 6.74 -10.93
C VAL A 102 -5.19 6.05 -11.24
N LEU A 103 -4.84 5.01 -10.48
CA LEU A 103 -3.63 4.22 -10.72
C LEU A 103 -3.66 3.56 -12.11
N ALA A 104 -4.79 2.95 -12.48
CA ALA A 104 -4.97 2.27 -13.77
C ALA A 104 -4.92 3.27 -14.94
N SER A 105 -5.61 4.40 -14.84
CA SER A 105 -5.54 5.46 -15.86
C SER A 105 -4.13 6.01 -16.02
N HIS A 106 -3.41 6.19 -14.92
CA HIS A 106 -2.02 6.65 -14.96
C HIS A 106 -1.09 5.63 -15.62
N PHE A 107 -1.25 4.35 -15.30
CA PHE A 107 -0.50 3.25 -15.92
C PHE A 107 -0.74 3.21 -17.44
N ILE A 108 -1.99 3.26 -17.88
CA ILE A 108 -2.34 3.26 -19.32
C ILE A 108 -1.76 4.50 -20.00
N ASN A 109 -1.87 5.68 -19.40
CA ASN A 109 -1.32 6.91 -19.97
C ASN A 109 0.20 6.80 -20.21
N ILE A 110 0.95 6.34 -19.20
CA ILE A 110 2.42 6.13 -19.33
C ILE A 110 2.74 5.07 -20.39
N THR A 111 2.09 3.92 -20.33
CA THR A 111 2.43 2.79 -21.22
C THR A 111 1.98 3.02 -22.65
N SER A 112 0.90 3.79 -22.87
CA SER A 112 0.44 4.19 -24.21
C SER A 112 1.35 5.21 -24.90
N ALA A 113 2.13 5.98 -24.14
CA ALA A 113 3.12 6.91 -24.68
C ALA A 113 4.36 6.20 -25.26
N VAL A 114 4.54 4.90 -24.98
CA VAL A 114 5.59 4.08 -25.59
C VAL A 114 5.13 3.62 -26.98
N SER A 115 5.27 4.49 -27.97
CA SER A 115 5.34 4.07 -29.36
C SER A 115 6.70 3.41 -29.58
N ILE A 116 6.74 2.09 -29.54
CA ILE A 116 7.92 1.36 -29.99
C ILE A 116 7.99 1.52 -31.51
N TRP A 117 8.78 2.49 -31.96
CA TRP A 117 9.24 2.51 -33.35
C TRP A 117 10.26 1.39 -33.49
N VAL A 118 9.77 0.15 -33.57
CA VAL A 118 10.56 -0.94 -34.14
C VAL A 118 10.59 -0.66 -35.64
N LEU A 119 11.59 0.15 -36.02
CA LEU A 119 12.06 0.31 -37.37
C LEU A 119 12.47 -1.09 -37.87
N TRP A 120 11.64 -1.63 -38.77
CA TRP A 120 12.12 -2.47 -39.86
C TRP A 120 12.65 -1.54 -40.96
#